data_AF-A0A1F7W8Z8-F1
#
_entry.id   AF-A0A1F7W8Z8-F1
#
_cell.length_a   1.000
_cell.length_b   1.000
_cell.length_c   1.000
_cell.angle_alpha   90.00
_cell.angle_beta   90.00
_cell.angle_gamma   90.00
#
_symmetry.space_group_name_H-M   'P 1'
#
loop_
_entity.id
_entity.type
_entity.pdbx_description
1 polymer ?
#
loop_
_entity_poly.entity_id
_entity_poly.type
_entity_poly.pdbx_seq_one_letter_code
_entity_poly.pdbx_strand_id
1 'polypeptide(L)'
;MSDIYRILLGIAVMLIGLWMVIKTELLLEWFGEVDWAEEKMGYGQSRLFYKLLGTGVSFLGILILTNIISDVLAAFAGIFVRP
;
A
#
# COMPACT_ATOMS: atom_id res chain seq x y z
N MET A 1 17.21 -3.27 -13.79
CA MET A 1 17.23 -1.88 -13.31
C MET A 1 18.45 -1.72 -12.44
N SER A 2 19.21 -0.62 -12.52
CA SER A 2 20.29 -0.39 -11.56
C SER A 2 19.69 -0.26 -10.15
N ASP A 3 20.42 -0.75 -9.14
CA ASP A 3 19.94 -0.82 -7.76
C ASP A 3 19.48 0.55 -7.22
N ILE A 4 20.08 1.62 -7.73
CA ILE A 4 19.74 3.02 -7.42
C ILE A 4 18.29 3.36 -7.82
N TYR A 5 17.83 2.95 -9.02
CA TYR A 5 16.45 3.23 -9.45
C TYR A 5 15.41 2.53 -8.59
N ARG A 6 15.71 1.30 -8.14
CA ARG A 6 14.81 0.54 -7.25
C ARG A 6 14.68 1.21 -5.89
N ILE A 7 15.80 1.64 -5.31
CA ILE A 7 15.82 2.37 -4.03
C ILE A 7 15.04 3.68 -4.16
N LEU A 8 15.27 4.45 -5.23
CA LEU A 8 14.57 5.70 -5.45
C LEU A 8 13.06 5.51 -5.63
N LEU A 9 12.65 4.48 -6.39
CA LEU A 9 11.25 4.14 -6.60
C LEU A 9 10.60 3.68 -5.29
N GLY A 10 11.26 2.82 -4.52
CA GLY A 10 10.72 2.34 -3.24
C GLY A 10 10.56 3.45 -2.21
N ILE A 11 11.51 4.40 -2.14
CA ILE A 11 11.38 5.61 -1.31
C ILE A 11 10.19 6.45 -1.79
N ALA A 12 10.06 6.68 -3.10
CA ALA A 12 8.95 7.47 -3.65
C ALA A 12 7.59 6.84 -3.31
N VAL A 13 7.44 5.52 -3.50
CA VAL A 13 6.21 4.78 -3.17
C VAL A 13 5.94 4.83 -1.66
N MET A 14 6.96 4.67 -0.83
CA MET A 14 6.82 4.76 0.63
C MET A 14 6.32 6.15 1.06
N LEU A 15 6.89 7.22 0.49
CA LEU A 15 6.48 8.59 0.78
C LEU A 15 5.07 8.89 0.30
N ILE A 16 4.66 8.35 -0.85
CA ILE A 16 3.27 8.45 -1.34
C ILE A 16 2.31 7.76 -0.37
N GLY A 17 2.63 6.54 0.07
CA GLY A 17 1.83 5.82 1.06
C GLY A 17 1.72 6.59 2.37
N LEU A 18 2.83 7.16 2.87
CA LEU A 18 2.84 7.97 4.08
C LEU A 18 1.98 9.22 3.91
N TRP A 19 2.07 9.88 2.76
CA TRP A 19 1.25 11.04 2.42
C TRP A 19 -0.24 10.68 2.43
N MET A 20 -0.64 9.53 1.91
CA MET A 20 -2.03 9.04 1.98
C MET A 20 -2.50 8.85 3.44
N VAL A 21 -1.63 8.37 4.32
CA VAL A 21 -1.95 8.20 5.75
C VAL A 21 -2.08 9.55 6.47
N ILE A 22 -1.25 10.53 6.14
CA ILE A 22 -1.31 11.86 6.76
C ILE A 22 -2.50 12.65 6.22
N LYS A 23 -2.75 12.57 4.90
CA LYS A 23 -3.79 13.31 4.18
C LYS A 23 -5.03 12.46 3.91
N THR A 24 -5.45 11.67 4.88
CA THR A 24 -6.64 10.82 4.74
C THR A 24 -7.91 11.63 4.52
N GLU A 25 -8.02 12.83 5.11
CA GLU A 25 -9.21 13.68 4.93
C GLU A 25 -9.35 14.18 3.49
N LEU A 26 -8.22 14.48 2.82
CA LEU A 26 -8.23 14.84 1.40
C LEU A 26 -8.67 13.65 0.53
N LEU A 27 -8.24 12.44 0.86
CA LEU A 27 -8.69 11.24 0.16
C LEU A 27 -10.18 10.99 0.37
N LEU A 28 -10.69 11.19 1.59
CA LEU A 28 -12.11 11.08 1.88
C LEU A 28 -12.93 12.15 1.13
N GLU A 29 -12.43 13.39 1.03
CA GLU A 29 -13.11 14.45 0.30
C GLU A 29 -13.15 14.18 -1.22
N TRP A 30 -12.09 13.59 -1.79
CA TRP A 30 -12.02 13.33 -3.23
C TRP A 30 -12.76 12.07 -3.66
N PHE A 31 -12.66 10.99 -2.88
CA PHE A 31 -13.23 9.69 -3.23
C PHE A 31 -14.57 9.41 -2.54
N GLY A 32 -14.89 10.14 -1.48
CA GLY A 32 -16.09 9.93 -0.69
C GLY A 32 -15.98 8.74 0.27
N GLU A 33 -17.10 8.45 0.91
CA GLU A 33 -17.26 7.28 1.78
C GLU A 33 -17.39 6.00 0.94
N VAL A 34 -16.84 4.91 1.45
CA VAL A 34 -16.87 3.59 0.82
C VAL A 34 -17.89 2.75 1.57
N ASP A 35 -19.00 2.39 0.92
CA ASP A 35 -20.11 1.63 1.56
C ASP A 35 -19.63 0.35 2.25
N TRP A 36 -18.68 -0.36 1.64
CA TRP A 36 -18.08 -1.55 2.24
C TRP A 36 -17.31 -1.24 3.54
N ALA A 37 -16.63 -0.09 3.59
CA ALA A 37 -15.89 0.34 4.77
C ALA A 37 -16.84 0.82 5.87
N GLU A 38 -17.93 1.50 5.53
CA GLU A 38 -18.98 1.87 6.49
C GLU A 38 -19.68 0.62 7.08
N GLU A 39 -19.92 -0.42 6.28
CA GLU A 39 -20.59 -1.64 6.75
C GLU A 39 -19.67 -2.58 7.54
N LYS A 40 -18.37 -2.65 7.19
CA LYS A 40 -17.42 -3.63 7.76
C LYS A 40 -16.43 -3.05 8.76
N MET A 41 -16.09 -1.76 8.66
CA MET A 41 -15.18 -1.12 9.60
C MET A 41 -16.00 -0.33 10.60
N GLY A 42 -15.80 -0.59 11.89
CA GLY A 42 -16.52 0.09 12.98
C GLY A 42 -16.11 1.56 13.13
N TYR A 43 -15.66 1.97 14.31
CA TYR A 43 -15.30 3.38 14.56
C TYR A 43 -14.28 3.92 13.56
N GLY A 44 -14.65 4.95 12.79
CA GLY A 44 -13.78 5.61 11.81
C GLY A 44 -13.91 5.08 10.37
N GLN A 45 -14.72 4.04 10.13
CA GLN A 45 -15.26 3.62 8.84
C GLN A 45 -14.34 3.89 7.62
N SER A 46 -14.76 4.72 6.66
CA SER A 46 -13.96 5.06 5.47
C SER A 46 -12.61 5.73 5.78
N ARG A 47 -12.50 6.52 6.85
CA ARG A 47 -11.21 7.12 7.25
C ARG A 47 -10.18 6.06 7.64
N LEU A 48 -10.60 5.00 8.34
CA LEU A 48 -9.70 3.90 8.67
C LEU A 48 -9.31 3.12 7.42
N PHE A 49 -10.25 2.90 6.51
CA PHE A 49 -9.98 2.21 5.25
C PHE A 49 -8.90 2.92 4.42
N TYR A 50 -9.01 4.24 4.22
CA TYR A 50 -8.01 5.01 3.50
C TYR A 50 -6.64 5.03 4.19
N LYS A 51 -6.60 5.03 5.53
CA LYS A 51 -5.33 4.90 6.28
C LYS A 51 -4.71 3.52 6.13
N LEU A 52 -5.51 2.46 6.15
CA LEU A 52 -5.04 1.08 5.94
C LEU A 52 -4.50 0.91 4.52
N LEU A 53 -5.16 1.48 3.51
CA LEU A 53 -4.65 1.53 2.14
C LEU A 53 -3.30 2.26 2.07
N GLY A 54 -3.21 3.47 2.62
CA GLY A 54 -1.95 4.22 2.63
C GLY A 54 -0.82 3.49 3.38
N THR A 55 -1.15 2.79 4.46
CA THR A 55 -0.19 1.95 5.20
C THR A 55 0.27 0.78 4.35
N GLY A 56 -0.65 0.11 3.64
CA GLY A 56 -0.32 -0.96 2.70
C GLY A 56 0.59 -0.48 1.57
N VAL A 57 0.31 0.68 0.98
CA VAL A 57 1.17 1.31 -0.05
C VAL A 57 2.56 1.62 0.51
N SER A 58 2.64 2.14 1.74
CA SER A 58 3.91 2.41 2.41
C SER A 58 4.72 1.14 2.60
N PHE A 59 4.05 0.06 3.01
CA PHE A 59 4.64 -1.25 3.18
C PHE A 59 5.18 -1.82 1.86
N LEU A 60 4.44 -1.67 0.75
CA LEU A 60 4.93 -2.03 -0.58
C LEU A 60 6.20 -1.25 -0.96
N GLY A 61 6.28 0.05 -0.63
CA GLY A 61 7.48 0.85 -0.81
C GLY A 61 8.71 0.26 -0.10
N ILE A 62 8.52 -0.23 1.13
CA ILE A 62 9.58 -0.91 1.92
C ILE A 62 10.01 -2.23 1.27
N LEU A 63 9.07 -3.02 0.74
CA LEU A 63 9.37 -4.28 0.05
C LEU A 63 10.16 -4.05 -1.25
N ILE A 64 9.87 -2.98 -1.98
CA ILE A 64 10.62 -2.56 -3.17
C ILE A 64 12.04 -2.13 -2.76
N LEU A 65 12.15 -1.32 -1.71
CA LEU A 65 13.41 -0.83 -1.16
C LEU A 65 14.36 -1.97 -0.76
N THR A 66 13.83 -2.95 -0.03
CA THR A 66 14.60 -4.09 0.50
C THR A 66 14.93 -5.16 -0.55
N ASN A 67 14.46 -4.99 -1.79
CA ASN A 67 14.58 -5.98 -2.87
C ASN A 67 13.92 -7.34 -2.57
N ILE A 68 13.18 -7.46 -1.46
CA ILE A 68 12.46 -8.67 -1.04
C ILE A 68 11.25 -8.92 -1.95
N ILE A 69 10.80 -7.92 -2.71
CA ILE A 69 9.66 -8.05 -3.61
C ILE A 69 9.82 -9.20 -4.62
N SER A 70 11.03 -9.47 -5.09
CA SER A 70 11.30 -10.56 -6.05
C SER A 70 11.06 -11.93 -5.41
N ASP A 71 11.51 -12.11 -4.17
CA ASP A 71 11.35 -13.35 -3.42
C ASP A 71 9.90 -13.56 -3.01
N VAL A 72 9.21 -12.49 -2.61
CA VAL A 72 7.78 -12.52 -2.27
C VAL A 72 6.95 -12.87 -3.50
N LEU A 73 7.18 -12.20 -4.64
CA LEU A 73 6.45 -12.49 -5.87
C LEU A 73 6.72 -13.91 -6.37
N ALA A 74 7.96 -14.41 -6.26
CA ALA A 74 8.29 -15.79 -6.59
C ALA A 74 7.59 -16.79 -5.66
N ALA A 75 7.53 -16.51 -4.35
CA ALA A 75 6.81 -17.34 -3.39
C ALA A 75 5.30 -17.39 -3.67
N PHE A 76 4.69 -16.23 -3.94
CA PHE A 76 3.27 -16.15 -4.32
C PHE A 76 3.01 -16.86 -5.66
N ALA A 77 3.86 -16.66 -6.67
CA ALA A 77 3.74 -17.35 -7.94
C ALA A 77 3.86 -18.88 -7.76
N GLY A 78 4.74 -19.36 -6.89
CA GLY A 78 4.89 -20.79 -6.57
C GLY A 78 3.68 -21.42 -5.87
N ILE A 79 2.80 -20.63 -5.25
CA ILE A 79 1.53 -21.14 -4.70
C ILE A 79 0.54 -21.50 -5.82
N PHE A 80 0.51 -20.69 -6.89
CA PHE A 80 -0.37 -20.91 -8.04
C PHE A 80 0.25 -21.81 -9.11
N VAL A 81 1.58 -21.77 -9.22
CA VAL A 81 2.39 -22.61 -10.10
C VAL A 81 3.02 -23.70 -9.24
N ARG A 82 2.18 -24.59 -8.72
CA ARG A 82 2.66 -25.88 -8.21
C ARG A 82 2.60 -26.88 -9.37
N PRO A 83 3.67 -27.66 -9.64
CA PRO A 83 3.58 -28.76 -10.60
C PRO A 83 2.58 -29.82 -10.15
#